data_AF-A0A7J9M4A1-F1
#
_entry.id   AF-A0A7J9M4A1-F1
#
_cell.length_a   1.000
_cell.length_b   1.000
_cell.length_c   1.000
_cell.angle_alpha   90.00
_cell.angle_beta   90.00
_cell.angle_gamma   90.00
#
_symmetry.space_group_name_H-M   'P 1'
#
loop_
_entity.id
_entity.type
_entity.pdbx_description
1 polymer ?
#
loop_
_entity_poly.entity_id
_entity_poly.type
_entity_poly.pdbx_seq_one_letter_code
_entity_poly.pdbx_strand_id
1 'polypeptide(L)'
;PFLRELEQHVFGVGVLKAAVKNTSVKLLDAFVDSAFQFVDYPLDPSQVRFGKPLKNISNTNVFEHSGKLYSIAENNLPQEIDILTLEALGDWDVNGAWNRSFTAHPKRVPGTGELVTMGIAATKPFVEVGVISGISSQTGS
;
A
#
# COMPACT_ATOMS: atom_id res chain seq x y z
N PRO A 1 20.91 -26.48 40.24
CA PRO A 1 20.98 -26.94 38.83
C PRO A 1 19.79 -26.44 37.99
N PHE A 2 18.56 -26.73 38.41
CA PHE A 2 17.31 -26.43 37.67
C PHE A 2 16.99 -24.94 37.46
N LEU A 3 17.28 -24.07 38.45
CA LEU A 3 16.99 -22.63 38.35
C LEU A 3 17.86 -21.89 37.31
N ARG A 4 19.08 -22.38 37.02
CA ARG A 4 19.97 -21.77 36.01
C ARG A 4 19.50 -22.05 34.58
N GLU A 5 18.88 -23.20 34.34
CA GLU A 5 18.32 -23.55 33.02
C GLU A 5 17.07 -22.73 32.70
N LEU A 6 16.24 -22.41 33.70
CA LEU A 6 15.07 -21.55 33.54
C LEU A 6 15.44 -20.11 33.25
N GLU A 7 16.46 -19.56 33.91
CA GLU A 7 16.97 -18.22 33.59
C GLU A 7 17.56 -18.17 32.18
N GLN A 8 18.34 -19.18 31.77
CA GLN A 8 18.86 -19.27 30.41
C GLN A 8 17.75 -19.37 29.34
N HIS A 9 16.68 -20.11 29.62
CA HIS A 9 15.52 -20.20 28.72
C HIS A 9 14.73 -18.88 28.65
N VAL A 10 14.47 -18.23 29.79
CA VAL A 10 13.75 -16.94 29.82
C VAL A 10 14.56 -15.84 29.14
N PHE A 11 15.88 -15.82 29.36
CA PHE A 11 16.79 -14.89 28.68
C PHE A 11 16.85 -15.17 27.18
N GLY A 12 16.94 -16.44 26.77
CA GLY A 12 16.92 -16.86 25.37
C GLY A 12 15.61 -16.49 24.65
N VAL A 13 14.46 -16.66 25.31
CA VAL A 13 13.15 -16.27 24.77
C VAL A 13 12.99 -14.75 24.69
N GLY A 14 13.53 -14.00 25.65
CA GLY A 14 13.54 -12.54 25.64
C GLY A 14 14.38 -11.97 24.50
N VAL A 15 15.58 -12.52 24.30
CA VAL A 15 16.48 -12.16 23.18
C VAL A 15 15.86 -12.53 21.84
N LEU A 16 15.22 -13.70 21.72
CA LEU A 16 14.53 -14.13 20.51
C LEU A 16 13.34 -13.21 20.18
N LYS A 17 12.53 -12.83 21.18
CA LYS A 17 11.43 -11.85 20.98
C LYS A 17 11.95 -10.49 20.55
N ALA A 18 13.02 -10.00 21.17
CA ALA A 18 13.62 -8.71 20.80
C ALA A 18 14.23 -8.75 19.38
N ALA A 19 14.88 -9.86 19.00
CA ALA A 19 15.44 -10.06 17.67
C ALA A 19 14.33 -10.14 16.61
N VAL A 20 13.25 -10.89 16.86
CA VAL A 20 12.09 -10.95 15.96
C VAL A 20 11.45 -9.57 15.82
N LYS A 21 11.28 -8.83 16.92
CA LYS A 21 10.71 -7.48 16.88
C LYS A 21 11.60 -6.50 16.09
N ASN A 22 12.92 -6.55 16.29
CA ASN A 22 13.86 -5.71 15.55
C ASN A 22 13.91 -6.06 14.07
N THR A 23 13.78 -7.34 13.70
CA THR A 23 13.71 -7.75 12.29
C THR A 23 12.40 -7.29 11.66
N SER A 24 11.26 -7.42 12.34
CA SER A 24 9.98 -6.91 11.85
C SER A 24 9.98 -5.39 11.69
N VAL A 25 10.56 -4.66 12.65
CA VAL A 25 10.73 -3.20 12.56
C VAL A 25 11.64 -2.83 11.40
N LYS A 26 12.78 -3.50 11.21
CA LYS A 26 13.69 -3.25 10.07
C LYS A 26 13.06 -3.59 8.73
N LEU A 27 12.23 -4.63 8.67
CA LEU A 27 11.48 -4.98 7.46
C LEU A 27 10.42 -3.92 7.16
N LEU A 28 9.76 -3.39 8.20
CA LEU A 28 8.81 -2.29 8.07
C LEU A 28 9.50 -0.99 7.66
N ASP A 29 10.68 -0.70 8.22
CA ASP A 29 11.50 0.47 7.90
C ASP A 29 12.02 0.38 6.46
N ALA A 30 12.59 -0.76 6.06
CA ALA A 30 12.99 -1.01 4.67
C ALA A 30 11.80 -1.00 3.71
N PHE A 31 10.61 -1.43 4.15
CA PHE A 31 9.39 -1.31 3.37
C PHE A 31 8.96 0.15 3.23
N VAL A 32 8.99 0.94 4.31
CA VAL A 32 8.68 2.38 4.28
C VAL A 32 9.69 3.11 3.39
N ASP A 33 10.99 2.90 3.55
CA ASP A 33 12.01 3.52 2.72
C ASP A 33 11.95 3.09 1.25
N SER A 34 11.48 1.87 0.98
CA SER A 34 11.29 1.38 -0.39
C SER A 34 9.98 1.83 -1.02
N ALA A 35 8.93 2.00 -0.23
CA ALA A 35 7.58 2.32 -0.70
C ALA A 35 7.30 3.83 -0.67
N PHE A 36 8.16 4.64 -0.05
CA PHE A 36 7.99 6.09 0.04
C PHE A 36 9.27 6.82 -0.40
N GLN A 37 9.15 7.67 -1.42
CA GLN A 37 10.00 8.85 -1.56
C GLN A 37 9.20 10.05 -1.06
N PHE A 38 9.54 10.55 0.14
CA PHE A 38 8.99 11.81 0.62
C PHE A 38 9.55 12.95 -0.24
N VAL A 39 8.77 13.40 -1.21
CA VAL A 39 9.04 14.66 -1.92
C VAL A 39 8.19 15.73 -1.24
N ASP A 40 8.81 16.54 -0.40
CA ASP A 40 8.23 17.83 -0.03
C ASP A 40 8.17 18.67 -1.32
N TYR A 41 7.01 18.70 -1.96
CA TYR A 41 6.76 19.64 -3.05
C TYR A 41 6.40 20.99 -2.41
N PRO A 42 7.29 22.01 -2.41
CA PRO A 42 6.81 23.36 -2.20
C PRO A 42 5.83 23.65 -3.34
N LEU A 43 4.54 23.70 -2.99
CA LEU A 43 3.48 24.01 -3.94
C LEU A 43 3.72 25.41 -4.49
N ASP A 44 4.23 25.50 -5.72
CA ASP A 44 4.21 26.74 -6.49
C ASP A 44 2.75 26.99 -6.93
N PRO A 45 2.14 28.15 -6.59
CA PRO A 45 0.81 28.53 -7.06
C PRO A 45 0.64 28.50 -8.59
N SER A 46 1.72 28.42 -9.36
CA SER A 46 1.69 28.26 -10.82
C SER A 46 1.33 26.84 -11.29
N GLN A 47 1.29 25.82 -10.41
CA GLN A 47 1.02 24.43 -10.78
C GLN A 47 -0.47 24.07 -10.94
N VAL A 48 -1.37 25.04 -10.78
CA VAL A 48 -2.82 24.84 -10.97
C VAL A 48 -3.15 24.85 -12.47
N ARG A 49 -3.14 23.69 -13.12
CA ARG A 49 -3.76 23.53 -14.45
C ARG A 49 -5.22 23.12 -14.27
N PHE A 50 -6.14 23.92 -14.81
CA PHE A 50 -7.60 23.67 -14.83
C PHE A 50 -8.31 23.68 -13.48
N GLY A 51 -7.82 24.46 -12.50
CA GLY A 51 -8.55 24.71 -11.25
C GLY A 51 -8.65 23.52 -10.29
N LYS A 52 -7.90 22.43 -10.53
CA LYS A 52 -7.73 21.33 -9.57
C LYS A 52 -6.36 21.46 -8.88
N PRO A 53 -6.29 21.47 -7.53
CA PRO A 53 -5.03 21.71 -6.81
C PRO A 53 -3.99 20.61 -6.99
N LEU A 54 -4.40 19.42 -7.43
CA LEU A 54 -3.55 18.24 -7.52
C LEU A 54 -3.77 17.59 -8.89
N LYS A 55 -2.75 17.64 -9.73
CA LYS A 55 -2.67 16.75 -10.88
C LYS A 55 -2.57 15.33 -10.30
N ASN A 56 -3.51 14.45 -10.63
CA ASN A 56 -3.42 13.03 -10.30
C ASN A 56 -2.31 12.45 -11.20
N ILE A 57 -1.03 12.62 -10.82
CA ILE A 57 0.11 12.21 -11.63
C ILE A 57 0.31 10.73 -11.39
N SER A 58 -0.47 9.90 -12.08
CA SER A 58 -0.43 8.44 -11.98
C SER A 58 0.85 7.85 -12.60
N ASN A 59 2.02 8.18 -12.03
CA ASN A 59 3.35 7.94 -12.61
C ASN A 59 4.25 7.07 -11.75
N THR A 60 3.82 6.65 -10.55
CA THR A 60 4.69 5.90 -9.65
C THR A 60 4.77 4.43 -10.02
N ASN A 61 3.62 3.80 -10.31
CA ASN A 61 3.59 2.38 -10.62
C ASN A 61 2.39 2.01 -11.52
N VAL A 62 2.50 0.85 -12.17
CA VAL A 62 1.42 0.19 -12.90
C VAL A 62 1.31 -1.25 -12.40
N PHE A 63 0.11 -1.71 -12.09
CA PHE A 63 -0.13 -3.07 -11.60
C PHE A 63 -1.40 -3.69 -12.21
N GLU A 64 -1.42 -5.02 -12.26
CA GLU A 64 -2.59 -5.80 -12.69
C GLU A 64 -3.31 -6.36 -11.48
N HIS A 65 -4.64 -6.29 -11.51
CA HIS A 65 -5.49 -6.96 -10.53
C HIS A 65 -6.84 -7.33 -11.14
N SER A 66 -7.27 -8.57 -10.90
CA SER A 66 -8.53 -9.12 -11.43
C SER A 66 -8.69 -8.93 -12.96
N GLY A 67 -7.60 -9.01 -13.72
CA GLY A 67 -7.63 -8.87 -15.19
C GLY A 67 -7.71 -7.44 -15.70
N LYS A 68 -7.64 -6.44 -14.81
CA LYS A 68 -7.62 -5.02 -15.14
C LYS A 68 -6.26 -4.41 -14.84
N LEU A 69 -5.89 -3.37 -15.60
CA LEU A 69 -4.64 -2.65 -15.41
C LEU A 69 -4.90 -1.33 -14.68
N TYR A 70 -4.07 -1.03 -13.69
CA TYR A 70 -4.18 0.18 -12.89
C TYR A 70 -2.86 0.94 -12.91
N SER A 71 -2.93 2.25 -13.07
CA SER A 71 -1.83 3.16 -12.78
C SER A 71 -2.05 3.80 -11.41
N ILE A 72 -0.98 4.15 -10.71
CA ILE A 72 -1.10 4.80 -9.41
C ILE A 72 0.01 5.82 -9.16
N ALA A 73 -0.37 6.89 -8.46
CA ALA A 73 0.51 7.84 -7.80
C ALA A 73 0.51 7.59 -6.29
N GLU A 74 1.61 7.93 -5.60
CA GLU A 74 1.62 7.86 -4.14
C GLU A 74 0.48 8.66 -3.52
N ASN A 75 -0.16 8.08 -2.51
CA ASN A 75 -1.27 8.65 -1.75
C ASN A 75 -2.55 8.98 -2.54
N ASN A 76 -2.70 8.50 -3.77
CA ASN A 76 -3.88 8.70 -4.60
C ASN A 76 -4.64 7.38 -4.81
N LEU A 77 -5.88 7.45 -5.31
CA LEU A 77 -6.57 6.25 -5.76
C LEU A 77 -5.94 5.73 -7.07
N PRO A 78 -5.84 4.40 -7.26
CA PRO A 78 -5.43 3.85 -8.54
C PRO A 78 -6.40 4.28 -9.64
N GLN A 79 -5.90 4.53 -10.84
CA GLN A 79 -6.71 4.80 -12.02
C GLN A 79 -6.69 3.59 -12.95
N GLU A 80 -7.86 3.08 -13.31
CA GLU A 80 -7.98 1.99 -14.28
C GLU A 80 -7.57 2.47 -15.67
N ILE A 81 -6.80 1.64 -16.39
CA ILE A 81 -6.32 1.91 -17.74
C ILE A 81 -6.73 0.76 -18.64
N ASP A 82 -7.27 1.09 -19.81
CA ASP A 82 -7.45 0.13 -20.88
C ASP A 82 -6.09 -0.28 -21.48
N ILE A 83 -5.77 -1.57 -21.46
CA ILE A 83 -4.44 -2.05 -21.85
C ILE A 83 -4.14 -1.90 -23.35
N LEU A 84 -5.17 -1.81 -24.20
CA LEU A 84 -5.00 -1.74 -25.66
C LEU A 84 -4.87 -0.30 -26.14
N THR A 85 -5.62 0.61 -25.54
CA THR A 85 -5.74 2.02 -25.93
C THR A 85 -4.96 2.96 -25.03
N LEU A 86 -4.59 2.50 -23.82
CA LEU A 86 -4.02 3.30 -22.73
C LEU A 86 -4.93 4.44 -22.25
N GLU A 87 -6.24 4.36 -22.54
CA GLU A 87 -7.22 5.32 -22.05
C GLU A 87 -7.43 5.15 -20.54
N ALA A 88 -7.46 6.27 -19.81
CA ALA A 88 -7.78 6.30 -18.39
C ALA A 88 -9.29 6.18 -18.19
N LEU A 89 -9.74 5.07 -17.61
CA LEU A 89 -11.15 4.73 -17.41
C LEU A 89 -11.74 5.34 -16.13
N GLY A 90 -10.90 5.84 -15.22
CA GLY A 90 -11.31 6.54 -14.00
C GLY A 90 -10.64 6.00 -12.74
N ASP A 91 -10.86 6.67 -11.62
CA ASP A 91 -10.32 6.26 -10.32
C ASP A 91 -11.05 5.02 -9.80
N TRP A 92 -10.30 4.09 -9.21
CA TRP A 92 -10.79 2.83 -8.67
C TRP A 92 -10.81 2.91 -7.13
N ASP A 93 -12.01 3.01 -6.57
CA ASP A 93 -12.27 3.08 -5.12
C ASP A 93 -12.62 1.71 -4.50
N VAL A 94 -12.33 0.62 -5.23
CA VAL A 94 -12.68 -0.75 -4.83
C VAL A 94 -14.20 -0.92 -4.65
N ASN A 95 -14.99 -0.36 -5.56
CA ASN A 95 -16.46 -0.36 -5.51
C ASN A 95 -16.99 0.32 -4.22
N GLY A 96 -16.33 1.38 -3.78
CA GLY A 96 -16.62 2.10 -2.54
C GLY A 96 -16.22 1.36 -1.25
N ALA A 97 -15.60 0.18 -1.33
CA ALA A 97 -15.15 -0.57 -0.16
C ALA A 97 -13.88 0.02 0.48
N TRP A 98 -13.15 0.89 -0.24
CA TRP A 98 -11.91 1.51 0.25
C TRP A 98 -12.03 3.03 0.27
N ASN A 99 -11.78 3.65 1.42
CA ASN A 99 -11.92 5.11 1.64
C ASN A 99 -10.63 5.79 2.14
N ARG A 100 -9.49 5.12 1.95
CA ARG A 100 -8.17 5.63 2.34
C ARG A 100 -7.32 5.89 1.10
N SER A 101 -6.15 6.50 1.31
CA SER A 101 -5.13 6.51 0.27
C SER A 101 -4.72 5.07 -0.10
N PHE A 102 -4.19 4.91 -1.29
CA PHE A 102 -3.71 3.63 -1.79
C PHE A 102 -2.18 3.74 -1.97
N THR A 103 -1.45 2.72 -1.55
CA THR A 103 0.01 2.69 -1.77
C THR A 103 0.30 2.48 -3.25
N ALA A 104 1.32 3.14 -3.80
CA ALA A 104 1.71 2.85 -5.18
C ALA A 104 2.30 1.44 -5.36
N HIS A 105 2.65 0.75 -4.27
CA HIS A 105 3.29 -0.56 -4.31
C HIS A 105 2.43 -1.68 -3.70
N PRO A 106 1.19 -1.88 -4.18
CA PRO A 106 0.38 -2.96 -3.67
C PRO A 106 1.02 -4.31 -4.03
N LYS A 107 0.81 -5.31 -3.17
CA LYS A 107 1.41 -6.64 -3.34
C LYS A 107 0.35 -7.67 -3.62
N ARG A 108 0.49 -8.37 -4.75
CA ARG A 108 -0.37 -9.51 -5.10
C ARG A 108 0.09 -10.75 -4.34
N VAL A 109 -0.85 -11.41 -3.68
CA VAL A 109 -0.63 -12.68 -2.97
C VAL A 109 -0.59 -13.83 -3.99
N PRO A 110 0.50 -14.62 -4.05
CA PRO A 110 0.55 -15.79 -4.92
C PRO A 110 -0.53 -16.81 -4.55
N GLY A 111 -1.11 -17.46 -5.56
CA GLY A 111 -2.16 -18.49 -5.37
C GLY A 111 -3.57 -17.90 -5.26
N THR A 112 -3.83 -17.01 -4.29
CA THR A 112 -5.16 -16.40 -4.11
C THR A 112 -5.44 -15.26 -5.08
N GLY A 113 -4.39 -14.56 -5.52
CA GLY A 113 -4.49 -13.38 -6.37
C GLY A 113 -5.02 -12.14 -5.65
N GLU A 114 -5.19 -12.21 -4.33
CA GLU A 114 -5.57 -11.05 -3.51
C GLU A 114 -4.53 -9.94 -3.63
N LEU A 115 -4.98 -8.71 -3.47
CA LEU A 115 -4.13 -7.53 -3.52
C LEU A 115 -4.09 -6.89 -2.14
N VAL A 116 -2.90 -6.84 -1.55
CA VAL A 116 -2.67 -6.15 -0.28
C VAL A 116 -2.25 -4.72 -0.57
N THR A 117 -2.95 -3.78 0.06
CA THR A 117 -2.69 -2.34 -0.01
C THR A 117 -2.62 -1.74 1.38
N MET A 118 -2.22 -0.49 1.47
CA MET A 118 -2.13 0.27 2.70
C MET A 118 -2.51 1.72 2.45
N GLY A 119 -3.26 2.30 3.37
CA GLY A 119 -3.59 3.71 3.41
C GLY A 119 -3.00 4.37 4.65
N ILE A 120 -2.53 5.60 4.49
CA ILE A 120 -1.96 6.42 5.57
C ILE A 120 -2.81 7.68 5.74
N ALA A 121 -3.01 8.07 6.99
CA ALA A 121 -3.73 9.29 7.36
C ALA A 121 -2.97 10.08 8.43
N ALA A 122 -3.12 11.41 8.41
CA ALA A 122 -2.61 12.29 9.46
C ALA A 122 -3.40 12.17 10.78
N THR A 123 -4.55 11.50 10.76
CA THR A 123 -5.44 11.25 11.91
C THR A 123 -5.52 9.76 12.20
N LYS A 124 -5.92 9.40 13.43
CA LYS A 124 -6.12 7.99 13.79
C LYS A 124 -7.33 7.39 13.06
N PRO A 125 -7.27 6.12 12.62
CA PRO A 125 -6.07 5.29 12.60
C PRO A 125 -5.07 5.77 11.54
N PHE A 126 -3.79 5.89 11.94
CA PHE A 126 -2.75 6.49 11.08
C PHE A 126 -2.40 5.61 9.87
N VAL A 127 -2.58 4.31 10.01
CA VAL A 127 -2.29 3.31 8.98
C VAL A 127 -3.41 2.29 8.97
N GLU A 128 -3.94 1.99 7.79
CA GLU A 128 -4.89 0.90 7.56
C GLU A 128 -4.37 0.00 6.45
N VAL A 129 -4.49 -1.32 6.64
CA VAL A 129 -4.10 -2.32 5.64
C VAL A 129 -5.37 -2.90 5.03
N GLY A 130 -5.44 -2.90 3.69
CA GLY A 130 -6.53 -3.48 2.93
C GLY A 130 -6.11 -4.79 2.27
N VAL A 131 -6.99 -5.78 2.28
CA VAL A 131 -6.85 -7.02 1.49
C VAL A 131 -8.03 -7.09 0.53
N ILE A 132 -7.76 -7.01 -0.76
CA ILE A 132 -8.76 -6.93 -1.83
C ILE A 132 -8.79 -8.28 -2.54
N SER A 133 -9.99 -8.82 -2.76
CA SER A 133 -10.16 -10.13 -3.38
C SER A 133 -9.58 -10.18 -4.80
N GLY A 134 -8.91 -11.28 -5.14
CA GLY A 134 -8.38 -11.51 -6.49
C GLY A 134 -9.44 -11.75 -7.57
N ILE A 135 -10.71 -11.88 -7.17
CA ILE A 135 -11.84 -12.10 -8.06
C ILE A 135 -12.73 -10.86 -8.00
N SER A 136 -12.85 -10.14 -9.12
CA SER A 136 -13.93 -9.15 -9.26
C SER A 136 -15.27 -9.88 -9.25
N SER A 137 -16.16 -9.52 -8.31
CA SER A 137 -17.56 -9.90 -8.41
C SER A 137 -18.19 -9.10 -9.55
N GLN A 138 -17.99 -9.55 -10.80
CA GLN A 138 -18.86 -9.15 -11.89
C GLN A 138 -20.23 -9.77 -11.65
N THR A 139 -21.06 -9.13 -10.83
CA THR A 139 -22.50 -9.33 -10.92
C THR A 139 -22.93 -8.61 -12.18
N GLY A 140 -23.00 -9.37 -13.29
CA GLY A 140 -23.57 -8.88 -14.53
C GLY A 140 -24.99 -8.38 -14.32
N SER A 141 -25.27 -7.20 -14.87
CA SER A 141 -26.63 -6.72 -15.16
C SER A 141 -26.77 -6.51 -16.65
#